data_AF-A0A6G1DUX2-F1
#
_entry.id   AF-A0A6G1DUX2-F1
#
_cell.length_a   1.000
_cell.length_b   1.000
_cell.length_c   1.000
_cell.angle_alpha   90.00
_cell.angle_beta   90.00
_cell.angle_gamma   90.00
#
_symmetry.space_group_name_H-M   'P 1'
#
loop_
_entity.id
_entity.type
_entity.pdbx_description
1 polymer ?
#
loop_
_entity_poly.entity_id
_entity_poly.type
_entity_poly.pdbx_seq_one_letter_code
_entity_poly.pdbx_strand_id
1 'polypeptide(L)'
;MEATNQPISSMCFKAGNEDLVYASAGNEILSFDVRMGPQAEPLETYKYNRDEINQIAVSSKGFLAAADDSGDVKDHLKCRMEVQLFFLAKTLSQ
;
A
#
# COMPACT_ATOMS: atom_id res chain seq x y z
N MET A 1 14.92 -11.48 10.71
CA MET A 1 14.28 -10.36 11.43
C MET A 1 12.89 -10.21 10.83
N GLU A 2 11.83 -10.02 11.62
CA GLU A 2 10.49 -9.79 11.07
C GLU A 2 10.31 -8.29 10.82
N ALA A 3 9.87 -7.92 9.62
CA ALA A 3 9.68 -6.52 9.24
C ALA A 3 8.54 -5.84 10.02
N THR A 4 7.60 -6.64 10.54
CA THR A 4 6.49 -6.21 11.40
C THR A 4 5.98 -7.41 12.17
N ASN A 5 5.45 -7.17 13.38
CA ASN A 5 4.80 -8.21 14.20
C ASN A 5 3.30 -8.32 13.91
N GLN A 6 2.80 -7.60 12.91
CA GLN A 6 1.41 -7.64 12.46
C GLN A 6 1.25 -8.65 11.31
N PRO A 7 0.14 -9.39 11.23
CA PRO A 7 -0.12 -10.29 10.12
C PRO A 7 -0.23 -9.50 8.81
N ILE A 8 0.28 -10.10 7.72
CA ILE A 8 0.10 -9.54 6.38
C ILE A 8 -1.32 -9.82 5.91
N SER A 9 -2.10 -8.76 5.68
CA SER A 9 -3.49 -8.86 5.24
C SER A 9 -3.64 -8.86 3.71
N SER A 10 -2.73 -8.20 2.99
CA SER A 10 -2.75 -8.11 1.54
C SER A 10 -1.37 -7.79 0.98
N MET A 11 -1.09 -8.18 -0.27
CA MET A 11 0.16 -7.86 -0.96
C MET A 11 -0.04 -7.67 -2.46
N CYS A 12 0.78 -6.83 -3.10
CA CYS A 12 0.78 -6.66 -4.56
C CYS A 12 2.16 -6.26 -5.11
N PHE A 13 2.44 -6.64 -6.35
CA PHE A 13 3.65 -6.24 -7.08
C PHE A 13 3.40 -4.95 -7.86
N LYS A 14 4.39 -4.06 -7.90
CA LYS A 14 4.32 -2.87 -8.74
C LYS A 14 4.39 -3.28 -10.22
N ALA A 15 3.29 -3.09 -10.94
CA ALA A 15 3.26 -3.31 -12.38
C ALA A 15 4.32 -2.46 -13.12
N GLY A 16 5.11 -3.11 -13.98
CA GLY A 16 6.23 -2.49 -14.72
C GLY A 16 7.52 -2.37 -13.92
N ASN A 17 7.52 -2.78 -12.65
CA ASN A 17 8.71 -3.01 -11.85
C ASN A 17 8.39 -4.05 -10.75
N GLU A 18 8.36 -5.32 -11.15
CA GLU A 18 7.96 -6.44 -10.30
C GLU A 18 9.01 -6.80 -9.25
N ASP A 19 10.14 -6.10 -9.21
CA ASP A 19 11.10 -6.19 -8.10
C ASP A 19 10.56 -5.49 -6.83
N LEU A 20 9.61 -4.56 -6.99
CA LEU A 20 9.02 -3.83 -5.87
C LEU A 20 7.67 -4.44 -5.45
N VAL A 21 7.57 -4.83 -4.18
CA VAL A 21 6.38 -5.39 -3.55
C VAL A 21 5.85 -4.44 -2.49
N TYR A 22 4.53 -4.31 -2.43
CA TYR A 22 3.82 -3.68 -1.32
C TYR A 22 3.11 -4.76 -0.50
N ALA A 23 3.16 -4.66 0.82
CA ALA A 23 2.43 -5.53 1.75
C ALA A 23 1.75 -4.69 2.83
N SER A 24 0.47 -4.96 3.10
CA SER A 24 -0.25 -4.33 4.22
C SER A 24 -0.18 -5.17 5.47
N ALA A 25 -0.02 -4.52 6.61
CA ALA A 25 0.01 -5.15 7.93
C ALA A 25 -0.59 -4.18 8.97
N GLY A 26 -1.69 -4.57 9.62
CA GLY A 26 -2.47 -3.63 10.43
C GLY A 26 -2.96 -2.45 9.59
N ASN A 27 -2.67 -1.22 10.01
CA ASN A 27 -3.05 0.01 9.31
C ASN A 27 -1.92 0.63 8.47
N GLU A 28 -0.87 -0.15 8.19
CA GLU A 28 0.32 0.31 7.47
C GLU A 28 0.53 -0.48 6.18
N ILE A 29 1.18 0.15 5.20
CA ILE A 29 1.68 -0.51 3.99
C ILE A 29 3.19 -0.36 3.93
N LEU A 30 3.88 -1.48 3.76
CA LEU A 30 5.34 -1.58 3.69
C LEU A 30 5.74 -1.86 2.24
N SER A 31 6.82 -1.25 1.76
CA SER A 31 7.38 -1.56 0.44
C SER A 31 8.74 -2.25 0.56
N PHE A 32 8.99 -3.27 -0.26
CA PHE A 32 10.23 -4.04 -0.28
C PHE A 32 10.76 -4.19 -1.69
N ASP A 33 12.08 -4.20 -1.84
CA ASP A 33 12.74 -4.69 -3.05
C ASP A 33 13.13 -6.15 -2.84
N VAL A 34 12.52 -7.06 -3.59
CA VAL A 34 12.71 -8.51 -3.44
C VAL A 34 14.14 -8.96 -3.70
N ARG A 35 14.94 -8.17 -4.43
CA ARG A 35 16.34 -8.45 -4.74
C ARG A 35 17.24 -8.29 -3.52
N MET A 36 16.79 -7.55 -2.50
CA MET A 36 17.50 -7.41 -1.23
C MET A 36 17.46 -8.69 -0.38
N GLY A 37 16.60 -9.64 -0.75
CA GLY A 37 16.54 -10.96 -0.14
C GLY A 37 15.79 -11.01 1.20
N PRO A 38 15.90 -12.13 1.94
CA PRO A 38 15.02 -12.41 3.09
C PRO A 38 15.22 -11.53 4.32
N GLN A 39 16.29 -10.74 4.38
CA GLN A 39 16.58 -9.81 5.48
C GLN A 39 16.40 -8.35 5.04
N ALA A 40 15.61 -8.12 3.99
CA ALA A 40 15.32 -6.78 3.52
C ALA A 40 14.46 -6.04 4.55
N GLU A 41 14.97 -4.89 4.98
CA GLU A 41 14.15 -3.91 5.70
C GLU A 41 13.17 -3.22 4.72
N PRO A 42 12.00 -2.75 5.22
CA PRO A 42 11.10 -1.95 4.41
C PRO A 42 11.82 -0.70 3.85
N LEU A 43 11.64 -0.42 2.56
CA LEU A 43 12.14 0.78 1.90
C LEU A 43 11.34 2.03 2.30
N GLU A 44 10.01 1.90 2.33
CA GLU A 44 9.06 2.95 2.69
C GLU A 44 7.93 2.30 3.51
N THR A 45 7.40 3.06 4.47
CA THR A 45 6.23 2.68 5.30
C THR A 45 5.18 3.78 5.18
N TYR A 46 3.98 3.42 4.75
CA TYR A 46 2.85 4.33 4.56
C TYR A 46 1.81 4.10 5.66
N LYS A 47 1.47 5.17 6.39
CA LYS A 47 0.52 5.12 7.52
C LYS A 47 -0.60 6.15 7.33
N TYR A 48 -1.47 5.87 6.37
CA TYR A 48 -2.60 6.75 6.03
C TYR A 48 -3.95 6.22 6.51
N ASN A 49 -4.07 4.91 6.67
CA ASN A 49 -5.29 4.22 7.09
C ASN A 49 -5.47 4.34 8.61
N ARG A 50 -6.73 4.43 9.05
CA ARG A 50 -7.04 4.57 10.48
C ARG A 50 -7.14 3.21 11.15
N ASP A 51 -7.79 2.27 10.48
CA ASP A 51 -8.03 0.92 10.94
C ASP A 51 -7.30 -0.11 10.05
N GLU A 52 -7.54 -1.39 10.31
CA GLU A 52 -6.91 -2.49 9.61
C GLU A 52 -7.19 -2.45 8.11
N ILE A 53 -6.13 -2.51 7.31
CA ILE A 53 -6.20 -2.57 5.85
C ILE A 53 -6.51 -4.01 5.45
N ASN A 54 -7.56 -4.20 4.66
CA ASN A 54 -7.98 -5.51 4.19
C ASN A 54 -7.48 -5.82 2.78
N GLN A 55 -7.28 -4.77 1.97
CA GLN A 55 -6.90 -4.93 0.57
C GLN A 55 -6.06 -3.77 0.09
N ILE A 56 -5.01 -4.09 -0.68
CA ILE A 56 -4.24 -3.12 -1.44
C ILE A 56 -4.21 -3.48 -2.92
N ALA A 57 -4.07 -2.47 -3.77
CA ALA A 57 -3.91 -2.64 -5.21
C ALA A 57 -3.03 -1.54 -5.80
N VAL A 58 -2.21 -1.87 -6.80
CA VAL A 58 -1.39 -0.89 -7.50
C VAL A 58 -1.79 -0.83 -8.97
N SER A 59 -2.02 0.38 -9.47
CA SER A 59 -2.30 0.61 -10.89
C SER A 59 -1.03 0.50 -11.73
N SER A 60 -1.18 0.27 -13.04
CA SER A 60 -0.07 0.29 -14.00
C SER A 60 0.68 1.63 -14.08
N LYS A 61 0.03 2.72 -13.64
CA LYS A 61 0.66 4.05 -13.54
C LYS A 61 1.40 4.27 -12.21
N GLY A 62 1.41 3.27 -11.32
CA GLY A 62 2.15 3.29 -10.07
C GLY A 62 1.42 3.90 -8.87
N PHE A 63 0.10 4.08 -8.96
CA PHE A 63 -0.70 4.56 -7.84
C PHE A 63 -1.18 3.41 -6.98
N LEU A 64 -1.03 3.54 -5.66
CA LEU A 64 -1.38 2.52 -4.67
C LEU A 64 -2.69 2.87 -3.92
N ALA A 65 -3.61 1.91 -3.90
CA ALA A 65 -4.90 1.94 -3.23
C ALA A 65 -4.87 1.08 -1.98
N ALA A 66 -5.63 1.49 -0.96
CA ALA A 66 -5.90 0.69 0.23
C ALA A 66 -7.35 0.88 0.68
N ALA A 67 -7.97 -0.20 1.15
CA ALA A 67 -9.28 -0.19 1.81
C ALA A 67 -9.13 -0.71 3.24
N ASP A 68 -9.74 0.00 4.20
CA ASP A 68 -9.71 -0.34 5.63
C ASP A 68 -11.12 -0.45 6.24
N ASP A 69 -11.18 -0.93 7.48
CA ASP A 69 -12.42 -1.15 8.25
C ASP A 69 -13.09 0.12 8.78
N SER A 70 -12.49 1.30 8.59
CA SER A 70 -12.97 2.53 9.24
C SER A 70 -14.29 3.05 8.66
N GLY A 71 -14.70 2.56 7.49
CA GLY A 71 -15.88 3.02 6.76
C GLY A 71 -15.80 4.48 6.28
N ASP A 72 -14.69 5.17 6.54
CA ASP A 72 -14.52 6.61 6.37
C ASP A 72 -13.93 6.93 4.98
N VAL A 73 -14.78 7.43 4.08
CA VAL A 73 -14.36 7.93 2.77
C VAL A 73 -14.00 9.40 2.90
N LYS A 74 -12.70 9.73 2.99
CA LYS A 74 -12.28 11.15 3.03
C LYS A 74 -12.35 11.78 1.62
N ASP A 75 -13.37 12.59 1.45
CA ASP A 75 -13.69 13.39 0.26
C ASP A 75 -12.60 14.41 -0.11
N HIS A 76 -11.86 14.17 -1.19
CA HIS A 76 -11.58 15.15 -2.26
C HIS A 76 -10.75 14.53 -3.42
N LEU A 77 -11.44 13.89 -4.38
CA LEU A 77 -11.34 14.04 -5.85
C LEU A 77 -11.91 12.79 -6.58
N LYS A 78 -13.10 12.97 -7.18
CA LYS A 78 -13.81 12.25 -8.29
C LYS A 78 -13.17 10.96 -8.89
N CYS A 79 -13.90 9.89 -9.26
CA CYS A 79 -15.33 9.53 -9.26
C CYS A 79 -15.50 8.07 -9.80
N ARG A 80 -16.31 7.24 -9.09
CA ARG A 80 -17.19 6.10 -9.52
C ARG A 80 -16.68 5.08 -10.57
N MET A 81 -16.68 3.75 -10.35
CA MET A 81 -17.67 2.84 -9.73
C MET A 81 -16.99 1.56 -9.14
N GLU A 82 -17.54 1.05 -8.04
CA GLU A 82 -17.48 -0.34 -7.49
C GLU A 82 -16.19 -0.99 -6.94
N VAL A 83 -15.03 -0.33 -6.95
CA VAL A 83 -13.90 -0.73 -6.08
C VAL A 83 -13.23 0.55 -5.61
N GLN A 84 -13.08 0.74 -4.29
CA GLN A 84 -12.41 1.90 -3.71
C GLN A 84 -10.92 1.89 -4.11
N LEU A 85 -10.63 2.53 -5.23
CA LEU A 85 -9.30 2.73 -5.78
C LEU A 85 -8.75 4.06 -5.22
N PHE A 86 -7.85 3.99 -4.24
CA PHE A 86 -7.05 5.16 -3.82
C PHE A 86 -5.71 5.20 -4.56
N PHE A 87 -5.17 6.41 -4.71
CA PHE A 87 -3.92 6.67 -5.41
C PHE A 87 -2.90 7.20 -4.40
N LEU A 88 -1.82 6.46 -4.13
CA LEU A 88 -0.63 7.00 -3.46
C LEU A 88 0.11 7.91 -4.46
N ALA A 89 -0.27 9.19 -4.50
CA ALA A 89 0.54 10.20 -5.15
C ALA A 89 1.69 10.55 -4.21
N LYS A 90 2.92 10.22 -4.62
CA LYS A 90 4.14 10.82 -4.05
C LYS A 90 3.98 12.34 -4.23
N THR A 91 3.70 13.08 -3.16
CA THR A 91 3.84 14.53 -3.16
C THR A 91 5.33 14.80 -3.36
N LEU A 92 5.71 15.11 -4.60
CA LEU A 92 6.96 15.83 -4.85
C LEU A 92 6.80 17.20 -4.18
N SER A 93 7.32 17.34 -2.96
CA SER A 93 7.72 18.66 -2.49
C SER A 93 8.93 19.04 -3.33
N GLN A 94 8.73 20.00 -4.22
CA GLN A 94 9.78 21.00 -4.46
C GLN A 94 9.81 21.96 -3.27
#